data_AF-A0A5M6CJ68-F1
#
_entry.id   AF-A0A5M6CJ68-F1
#
_cell.length_a   1.000
_cell.length_b   1.000
_cell.length_c   1.000
_cell.angle_alpha   90.00
_cell.angle_beta   90.00
_cell.angle_gamma   90.00
#
_symmetry.space_group_name_H-M   'P 1'
#
loop_
_entity.id
_entity.type
_entity.pdbx_description
1 polymer ?
#
loop_
_entity_poly.entity_id
_entity_poly.type
_entity_poly.pdbx_seq_one_letter_code
_entity_poly.pdbx_strand_id
1 'polypeptide(L)'
;MDSKYYVTKRCKKCENQDRFYLTKKEKAFELFDLSRIRDTPCTNCYSKEYLSIGGDLIELDKELFLEWAFDLNLQFMEQDEDLLIAEKKYIDIILDLIDNYEILNEKKIVLIEALCTIVYDNLKNQENKGRLERQMLIDNVVYELRKRREQVFDVRASIFGYIKDVVFPLIKVDKE
;
A
#
# COMPACT_ATOMS: atom_id res chain seq x y z
N MET A 1 -26.53 -2.57 -10.74
CA MET A 1 -25.15 -2.89 -10.30
C MET A 1 -24.97 -2.21 -8.97
N ASP A 2 -24.93 -2.96 -7.87
CA ASP A 2 -24.61 -2.41 -6.55
C ASP A 2 -23.10 -2.20 -6.50
N SER A 3 -22.66 -0.98 -6.77
CA SER A 3 -21.26 -0.61 -6.57
C SER A 3 -20.94 -0.70 -5.08
N LYS A 4 -20.15 -1.71 -4.68
CA LYS A 4 -19.72 -1.92 -3.29
C LYS A 4 -18.72 -0.87 -2.80
N TYR A 5 -18.08 -0.16 -3.71
CA TYR A 5 -17.03 0.80 -3.40
C TYR A 5 -17.59 2.22 -3.44
N TYR A 6 -17.27 2.99 -2.40
CA TYR A 6 -17.68 4.38 -2.32
C TYR A 6 -16.70 5.18 -1.47
N VAL A 7 -16.76 6.50 -1.63
CA VAL A 7 -16.28 7.45 -0.63
C VAL A 7 -17.48 8.13 0.02
N THR A 8 -17.35 8.39 1.31
CA THR A 8 -18.35 9.05 2.12
C THR A 8 -17.91 10.47 2.41
N LYS A 9 -18.83 11.42 2.27
CA LYS A 9 -18.67 12.79 2.76
C LYS A 9 -19.66 13.03 3.87
N ARG A 10 -19.16 13.42 5.04
CA ARG A 10 -20.00 13.73 6.21
C ARG A 10 -20.22 15.24 6.33
N CYS A 11 -21.47 15.67 6.27
CA CYS A 11 -21.84 17.08 6.43
C CYS A 11 -21.57 17.59 7.85
N LYS A 12 -21.03 18.80 7.99
CA LYS A 12 -20.78 19.42 9.30
C LYS A 12 -22.03 19.94 9.99
N LYS A 13 -23.05 20.35 9.21
CA LYS A 13 -24.26 20.99 9.73
C LYS A 13 -25.33 20.01 10.19
N CYS A 14 -25.54 18.93 9.45
CA CYS A 14 -26.62 17.97 9.71
C CYS A 14 -26.13 16.52 9.83
N GLU A 15 -24.82 16.30 9.80
CA GLU A 15 -24.17 14.98 9.92
C GLU A 15 -24.54 13.94 8.86
N ASN A 16 -25.38 14.29 7.88
CA ASN A 16 -25.73 13.42 6.77
C ASN A 16 -24.47 12.90 6.05
N GLN A 17 -24.52 11.64 5.64
CA GLN A 17 -23.45 10.96 4.92
C GLN A 17 -23.84 10.78 3.46
N ASP A 18 -23.23 11.56 2.59
CA ASP A 18 -23.38 11.40 1.15
C ASP A 18 -22.38 10.36 0.65
N ARG A 19 -22.86 9.38 -0.13
CA ARG A 19 -22.03 8.34 -0.75
C ARG A 19 -21.80 8.63 -2.22
N PHE A 20 -20.54 8.58 -2.63
CA PHE A 20 -20.11 8.71 -4.01
C PHE A 20 -19.59 7.34 -4.44
N TYR A 21 -20.37 6.66 -5.28
CA TYR A 21 -20.07 5.31 -5.72
C TYR A 21 -18.98 5.30 -6.78
N LEU A 22 -18.08 4.32 -6.65
CA LEU A 22 -16.90 4.14 -7.49
C LEU A 22 -16.85 2.70 -7.99
N THR A 23 -16.13 2.48 -9.06
CA THR A 23 -15.64 1.16 -9.44
C THR A 23 -14.51 0.72 -8.49
N LYS A 24 -14.21 -0.58 -8.49
CA LYS A 24 -13.07 -1.14 -7.77
C LYS A 24 -11.77 -0.41 -8.15
N LYS A 25 -11.54 -0.23 -9.45
CA LYS A 25 -10.36 0.41 -10.02
C LYS A 25 -10.23 1.89 -9.63
N GLU A 26 -11.32 2.65 -9.74
CA GLU A 26 -11.30 4.07 -9.32
C GLU A 26 -10.97 4.22 -7.85
N LYS A 27 -11.54 3.34 -7.00
CA LYS A 27 -11.23 3.35 -5.57
C LYS A 27 -9.83 2.86 -5.26
N ALA A 28 -9.31 1.87 -6.01
CA ALA A 28 -7.98 1.29 -5.84
C ALA A 28 -6.89 2.32 -6.13
N PHE A 29 -7.04 3.08 -7.20
CA PHE A 29 -5.98 3.93 -7.74
C PHE A 29 -6.27 5.43 -7.59
N GLU A 30 -7.19 5.78 -6.69
CA GLU A 30 -7.63 7.16 -6.45
C GLU A 30 -8.07 7.91 -7.72
N LEU A 31 -8.62 7.21 -8.72
CA LEU A 31 -9.05 7.76 -10.01
C LEU A 31 -10.42 8.43 -9.93
N PHE A 32 -10.61 9.33 -8.97
CA PHE A 32 -11.85 10.07 -8.82
C PHE A 32 -11.60 11.53 -8.44
N ASP A 33 -12.51 12.40 -8.89
CA ASP A 33 -12.39 13.84 -8.70
C ASP A 33 -12.75 14.25 -7.27
N LEU A 34 -11.76 14.23 -6.38
CA LEU A 34 -11.87 14.69 -5.01
C LEU A 34 -12.37 16.14 -4.91
N SER A 35 -12.02 17.00 -5.87
CA SER A 35 -12.45 18.41 -5.87
C SER A 35 -13.95 18.53 -6.11
N ARG A 36 -14.47 17.80 -7.10
CA ARG A 36 -15.91 17.73 -7.38
C ARG A 36 -16.69 17.14 -6.20
N ILE A 37 -16.15 16.13 -5.53
CA ILE A 37 -16.76 15.56 -4.32
C ILE A 37 -16.82 16.59 -3.20
N ARG A 38 -15.75 17.37 -2.99
CA ARG A 38 -15.71 18.48 -2.02
C ARG A 38 -16.74 19.56 -2.34
N ASP A 39 -16.86 19.95 -3.60
CA ASP A 39 -17.72 21.06 -4.05
C ASP A 39 -19.21 20.71 -4.09
N THR A 40 -19.55 19.42 -4.13
CA THR A 40 -20.94 18.95 -4.11
C THR A 40 -21.61 19.36 -2.78
N PRO A 41 -22.77 20.05 -2.77
CA PRO A 41 -23.47 20.36 -1.52
C PRO A 41 -24.02 19.10 -0.83
N CYS A 42 -24.26 19.18 0.48
CA CYS A 42 -24.92 18.10 1.22
C CYS A 42 -26.33 17.83 0.68
N THR A 43 -26.68 16.57 0.41
CA THR A 43 -28.00 16.22 -0.17
C THR A 43 -29.18 16.52 0.76
N ASN A 44 -28.95 16.54 2.08
CA ASN A 44 -29.98 16.77 3.09
C ASN A 44 -30.20 18.26 3.44
N CYS A 45 -29.13 19.06 3.49
CA CYS A 45 -29.22 20.46 3.97
C CYS A 45 -28.56 21.51 3.07
N TYR A 46 -28.03 21.11 1.91
CA TYR A 46 -27.36 21.95 0.91
C TYR A 46 -26.14 22.74 1.42
N SER A 47 -25.67 22.48 2.64
CA SER A 47 -24.42 23.05 3.14
C SER A 47 -23.23 22.52 2.34
N LYS A 48 -22.24 23.39 2.10
CA LYS A 48 -20.93 23.01 1.54
C LYS A 48 -19.90 22.69 2.62
N GLU A 49 -20.24 22.86 3.90
CA GLU A 49 -19.35 22.52 5.01
C GLU A 49 -19.39 21.02 5.32
N TYR A 50 -18.22 20.40 5.33
CA TYR A 50 -18.04 18.99 5.64
C TYR A 50 -17.06 18.79 6.80
N LEU A 51 -17.27 17.72 7.57
CA LEU A 51 -16.37 17.28 8.64
C LEU A 51 -15.24 16.42 8.08
N SER A 52 -15.58 15.52 7.16
CA SER A 52 -14.63 14.58 6.59
C SER A 52 -15.09 14.09 5.22
N ILE A 53 -14.10 13.68 4.42
CA ILE A 53 -14.27 12.89 3.22
C ILE A 53 -13.33 11.69 3.39
N GLY A 54 -13.85 10.50 3.18
CA GLY A 54 -13.06 9.28 3.29
C GLY A 54 -13.90 8.04 3.05
N GLY A 55 -13.26 6.89 3.04
CA GLY A 55 -13.93 5.61 2.96
C GLY A 55 -12.92 4.52 3.16
N ASP A 56 -13.41 3.31 3.39
CA ASP A 56 -12.55 2.17 3.68
C ASP A 56 -11.54 1.95 2.55
N LEU A 57 -10.34 1.54 2.93
CA LEU A 57 -9.36 1.02 1.99
C LEU A 57 -9.92 -0.25 1.38
N ILE A 58 -9.68 -0.44 0.09
CA ILE A 58 -10.05 -1.69 -0.55
C ILE A 58 -8.97 -2.73 -0.32
N GLU A 59 -9.37 -3.98 -0.27
CA GLU A 59 -8.42 -5.07 -0.33
C GLU A 59 -7.87 -5.17 -1.75
N LEU A 60 -6.55 -5.05 -1.87
CA LEU A 60 -5.82 -5.23 -3.12
C LEU A 60 -5.76 -6.72 -3.45
N ASP A 61 -6.12 -7.10 -4.68
CA ASP A 61 -5.94 -8.46 -5.17
C ASP A 61 -4.95 -8.50 -6.33
N LYS A 62 -4.61 -9.71 -6.75
CA LYS A 62 -3.59 -9.94 -7.78
C LYS A 62 -3.91 -9.21 -9.10
N GLU A 63 -5.18 -9.10 -9.46
CA GLU A 63 -5.60 -8.36 -10.66
C GLU A 63 -5.21 -6.88 -10.56
N LEU A 64 -5.53 -6.23 -9.44
CA LEU A 64 -5.16 -4.84 -9.20
C LEU A 64 -3.64 -4.65 -9.16
N PHE A 65 -2.90 -5.56 -8.52
CA PHE A 65 -1.44 -5.54 -8.51
C PHE A 65 -0.84 -5.66 -9.93
N LEU A 66 -1.41 -6.51 -10.78
CA LEU A 66 -0.95 -6.64 -12.16
C LEU A 66 -1.24 -5.36 -12.96
N GLU A 67 -2.44 -4.80 -12.87
CA GLU A 67 -2.75 -3.53 -13.54
C GLU A 67 -1.78 -2.42 -13.12
N TRP A 68 -1.52 -2.30 -11.82
CA TRP A 68 -0.57 -1.35 -11.25
C TRP A 68 0.87 -1.57 -11.72
N ALA A 69 1.32 -2.82 -11.79
CA ALA A 69 2.71 -3.14 -12.05
C ALA A 69 3.17 -2.82 -13.50
N PHE A 70 2.22 -2.62 -14.42
CA PHE A 70 2.47 -2.33 -15.83
C PHE A 70 2.10 -0.89 -16.26
N ASP A 71 1.61 -0.04 -15.34
CA ASP A 71 1.24 1.34 -15.65
C ASP A 71 1.83 2.33 -14.64
N LEU A 72 2.72 3.21 -15.11
CA LEU A 72 3.34 4.25 -14.28
C LEU A 72 2.33 5.28 -13.75
N ASN A 73 1.16 5.42 -14.38
CA ASN A 73 0.15 6.39 -13.97
C ASN A 73 -0.79 5.86 -12.87
N LEU A 74 -0.70 4.57 -12.54
CA LEU A 74 -1.51 3.98 -11.48
C LEU A 74 -0.72 3.95 -10.18
N GLN A 75 -1.33 4.41 -9.10
CA GLN A 75 -0.78 4.36 -7.74
C GLN A 75 -1.91 3.98 -6.79
N PHE A 76 -1.68 3.07 -5.85
CA PHE A 76 -2.71 2.68 -4.87
C PHE A 76 -3.00 3.79 -3.85
N MET A 77 -1.97 4.55 -3.49
CA MET A 77 -2.06 5.72 -2.62
C MET A 77 -0.84 6.59 -2.86
N GLU A 78 -1.03 7.82 -3.35
CA GLU A 78 0.09 8.66 -3.83
C GLU A 78 1.18 8.91 -2.77
N GLN A 79 0.84 8.93 -1.48
CA GLN A 79 1.76 9.32 -0.42
C GLN A 79 2.36 8.15 0.39
N ASP A 80 1.72 6.97 0.42
CA ASP A 80 2.07 5.87 1.33
C ASP A 80 1.89 4.47 0.65
N GLU A 81 2.16 4.38 -0.66
CA GLU A 81 1.94 3.17 -1.46
C GLU A 81 2.73 1.96 -0.93
N ASP A 82 4.00 2.15 -0.59
CA ASP A 82 4.86 1.10 -0.03
C ASP A 82 4.33 0.60 1.33
N LEU A 83 3.87 1.51 2.19
CA LEU A 83 3.27 1.19 3.49
C LEU A 83 1.95 0.42 3.33
N LEU A 84 1.12 0.79 2.36
CA LEU A 84 -0.12 0.08 2.03
C LEU A 84 0.16 -1.35 1.54
N ILE A 85 1.21 -1.52 0.74
CA ILE A 85 1.62 -2.83 0.18
C ILE A 85 2.35 -3.67 1.24
N ALA A 86 3.00 -3.06 2.23
CA ALA A 86 3.78 -3.69 3.30
C ALA A 86 2.94 -4.47 4.34
N GLU A 87 2.00 -5.29 3.88
CA GLU A 87 1.17 -6.16 4.71
C GLU A 87 1.43 -7.65 4.45
N LYS A 88 1.34 -8.47 5.51
CA LYS A 88 1.56 -9.93 5.44
C LYS A 88 0.73 -10.62 4.35
N LYS A 89 -0.52 -10.21 4.16
CA LYS A 89 -1.44 -10.80 3.17
C LYS A 89 -0.99 -10.62 1.72
N TYR A 90 -0.10 -9.66 1.44
CA TYR A 90 0.36 -9.35 0.09
C TYR A 90 1.70 -9.98 -0.27
N ILE A 91 2.40 -10.60 0.68
CA ILE A 91 3.73 -11.18 0.45
C ILE A 91 3.75 -12.15 -0.74
N ASP A 92 2.80 -13.08 -0.83
CA ASP A 92 2.79 -14.06 -1.91
C ASP A 92 2.57 -13.40 -3.29
N ILE A 93 1.74 -12.35 -3.35
CA ILE A 93 1.50 -11.57 -4.57
C ILE A 93 2.77 -10.78 -4.94
N ILE A 94 3.38 -10.12 -3.96
CA ILE A 94 4.62 -9.35 -4.13
C ILE A 94 5.73 -10.25 -4.70
N LEU A 95 5.96 -11.42 -4.10
CA LEU A 95 7.00 -12.36 -4.53
C LEU A 95 6.72 -12.91 -5.94
N ASP A 96 5.46 -13.24 -6.23
CA ASP A 96 5.05 -13.71 -7.55
C ASP A 96 5.30 -12.65 -8.64
N LEU A 97 4.99 -11.37 -8.38
CA LEU A 97 5.25 -10.27 -9.30
C LEU A 97 6.74 -10.08 -9.57
N ILE A 98 7.56 -10.13 -8.52
CA ILE A 98 9.01 -9.92 -8.63
C ILE A 98 9.67 -11.02 -9.49
N ASP A 99 9.21 -12.27 -9.35
CA ASP A 99 9.85 -13.44 -9.95
C ASP A 99 9.30 -13.81 -11.33
N ASN A 100 7.99 -13.66 -11.52
CA ASN A 100 7.29 -14.27 -12.66
C ASN A 100 6.84 -13.25 -13.71
N TYR A 101 7.05 -11.95 -13.49
CA TYR A 101 6.59 -10.90 -14.40
C TYR A 101 7.68 -9.87 -14.69
N GLU A 102 7.76 -9.44 -15.95
CA GLU A 102 8.60 -8.32 -16.39
C GLU A 102 7.89 -6.98 -16.14
N ILE A 103 7.76 -6.62 -14.87
CA ILE A 103 7.10 -5.39 -14.44
C ILE A 103 8.01 -4.17 -14.58
N LEU A 104 7.43 -2.97 -14.47
CA LEU A 104 8.17 -1.71 -14.47
C LEU A 104 9.17 -1.66 -13.30
N ASN A 105 10.38 -1.13 -13.54
CA ASN A 105 11.44 -1.07 -12.53
C ASN A 105 11.03 -0.24 -11.31
N GLU A 106 10.33 0.87 -11.54
CA GLU A 106 9.79 1.75 -10.50
C GLU A 106 8.84 0.98 -9.58
N LYS A 107 8.03 0.09 -10.15
CA LYS A 107 7.08 -0.76 -9.41
C LYS A 107 7.82 -1.87 -8.66
N LYS A 108 8.84 -2.44 -9.28
CA LYS A 108 9.72 -3.43 -8.64
C LYS A 108 10.45 -2.88 -7.42
N ILE A 109 10.88 -1.62 -7.46
CA ILE A 109 11.48 -0.91 -6.33
C ILE A 109 10.49 -0.88 -5.15
N VAL A 110 9.25 -0.42 -5.40
CA VAL A 110 8.19 -0.35 -4.37
C VAL A 110 7.91 -1.71 -3.74
N LEU A 111 7.86 -2.78 -4.55
CA LEU A 111 7.65 -4.14 -4.05
C LEU A 111 8.79 -4.62 -3.13
N ILE A 112 10.04 -4.32 -3.47
CA ILE A 112 11.20 -4.67 -2.64
C ILE A 112 11.24 -3.82 -1.36
N GLU A 113 10.92 -2.53 -1.46
CA GLU A 113 10.77 -1.62 -0.32
C GLU A 113 9.72 -2.14 0.66
N ALA A 114 8.54 -2.52 0.17
CA ALA A 114 7.47 -3.07 0.99
C ALA A 114 7.92 -4.33 1.78
N LEU A 115 8.66 -5.26 1.16
CA LEU A 115 9.21 -6.42 1.86
C LEU A 115 10.21 -6.02 2.94
N CYS A 116 11.05 -5.02 2.67
CA CYS A 116 12.00 -4.50 3.66
C CYS A 116 11.28 -3.79 4.83
N THR A 117 10.24 -3.02 4.54
CA THR A 117 9.36 -2.37 5.53
C THR A 117 8.68 -3.40 6.42
N ILE A 118 8.13 -4.49 5.86
CA ILE A 118 7.56 -5.60 6.65
C ILE A 118 8.56 -6.12 7.69
N VAL A 119 9.82 -6.36 7.29
CA VAL A 119 10.86 -6.83 8.23
C VAL A 119 11.14 -5.77 9.29
N TYR A 120 11.32 -4.51 8.89
CA TYR A 120 11.64 -3.40 9.79
C TYR A 120 10.56 -3.20 10.85
N ASP A 121 9.29 -3.07 10.45
CA ASP A 121 8.18 -2.79 11.35
C ASP A 121 7.97 -3.92 12.37
N ASN A 122 8.08 -5.16 11.92
CA ASN A 122 7.92 -6.31 12.80
C ASN A 122 9.07 -6.47 13.79
N LEU A 123 10.29 -6.01 13.44
CA LEU A 123 11.43 -5.97 14.36
C LEU A 123 11.34 -4.83 15.37
N LYS A 124 10.80 -3.67 14.96
CA LYS A 124 10.62 -2.51 15.84
C LYS A 124 9.44 -2.67 16.80
N ASN A 125 8.49 -3.55 16.48
CA ASN A 125 7.35 -3.83 17.35
C ASN A 125 7.77 -4.56 18.64
N GLN A 126 7.64 -3.87 19.78
CA GLN A 126 8.02 -4.36 21.12
C GLN A 126 6.90 -5.10 21.86
N GLU A 127 5.71 -5.28 21.27
CA GLU A 127 4.59 -5.91 21.95
C GLU A 127 4.83 -7.41 22.18
N ASN A 128 4.54 -7.94 23.37
CA ASN A 128 4.73 -9.39 23.60
C ASN A 128 3.72 -10.27 22.86
N LYS A 129 2.51 -9.74 22.59
CA LYS A 129 1.46 -10.47 21.88
C LYS A 129 1.89 -10.74 20.44
N GLY A 130 1.74 -11.98 19.95
CA GLY A 130 2.07 -12.34 18.57
C GLY A 130 3.57 -12.39 18.24
N ARG A 131 4.46 -12.33 19.23
CA ARG A 131 5.93 -12.29 19.01
C ARG A 131 6.45 -13.46 18.16
N LEU A 132 5.95 -14.68 18.40
CA LEU A 132 6.35 -15.86 17.62
C LEU A 132 5.90 -15.75 16.15
N GLU A 133 4.66 -15.35 15.91
CA GLU A 133 4.13 -15.17 14.55
C GLU A 133 4.89 -14.07 13.79
N ARG A 134 5.23 -12.97 14.46
CA ARG A 134 6.07 -11.91 13.89
C ARG A 134 7.48 -12.41 13.58
N GLN A 135 8.09 -13.19 14.47
CA GLN A 135 9.41 -13.76 14.20
C GLN A 135 9.38 -14.69 12.98
N MET A 136 8.36 -15.56 12.88
CA MET A 136 8.18 -16.42 11.70
C MET A 136 8.00 -15.61 10.41
N LEU A 137 7.23 -14.51 10.47
CA LEU A 137 7.07 -13.60 9.35
C LEU A 137 8.40 -12.97 8.93
N ILE A 138 9.16 -12.44 9.89
CA ILE A 138 10.49 -11.87 9.66
C ILE A 138 11.40 -12.90 9.01
N ASP A 139 11.50 -14.10 9.58
CA ASP A 139 12.40 -15.15 9.10
C ASP A 139 12.05 -15.56 7.66
N ASN A 140 10.76 -15.68 7.34
CA ASN A 140 10.29 -15.98 6.00
C ASN A 140 10.63 -14.86 5.01
N VAL A 141 10.34 -13.60 5.34
CA VAL A 141 10.62 -12.47 4.43
C VAL A 141 12.12 -12.26 4.26
N VAL A 142 12.92 -12.39 5.33
CA VAL A 142 14.39 -12.33 5.24
C VAL A 142 14.94 -13.46 4.36
N TYR A 143 14.39 -14.67 4.47
CA TYR A 143 14.78 -15.78 3.61
C TYR A 143 14.49 -15.48 2.12
N GLU A 144 13.32 -14.94 1.81
CA GLU A 144 12.95 -14.57 0.44
C GLU A 144 13.76 -13.37 -0.09
N LEU A 145 14.04 -12.36 0.73
CA LEU A 145 14.92 -11.26 0.36
C LEU A 145 16.35 -11.72 0.09
N ARG A 146 16.88 -12.69 0.86
CA ARG A 146 18.22 -13.28 0.62
C ARG A 146 18.33 -13.98 -0.74
N LYS A 147 17.28 -14.67 -1.19
CA LYS A 147 17.25 -15.27 -2.53
C LYS A 147 17.36 -14.22 -3.64
N ARG A 148 16.87 -13.00 -3.37
CA ARG A 148 16.79 -11.88 -4.32
C ARG A 148 17.77 -10.77 -3.97
N ARG A 149 18.86 -11.09 -3.24
CA ARG A 149 19.83 -10.12 -2.72
C ARG A 149 20.36 -9.14 -3.78
N GLU A 150 20.56 -9.60 -5.01
CA GLU A 150 21.09 -8.78 -6.11
C GLU A 150 20.06 -7.73 -6.52
N GLN A 151 18.79 -8.14 -6.63
CA GLN A 151 17.70 -7.21 -6.91
C GLN A 151 17.52 -6.19 -5.78
N VAL A 152 17.70 -6.61 -4.51
CA VAL A 152 17.70 -5.68 -3.37
C VAL A 152 18.88 -4.70 -3.44
N PHE A 153 20.06 -5.18 -3.81
CA PHE A 153 21.25 -4.36 -3.99
C PHE A 153 21.05 -3.33 -5.12
N ASP A 154 20.43 -3.72 -6.23
CA ASP A 154 20.18 -2.83 -7.37
C ASP A 154 19.26 -1.66 -7.00
N VAL A 155 18.31 -1.86 -6.08
CA VAL A 155 17.35 -0.82 -5.65
C VAL A 155 17.72 -0.14 -4.34
N ARG A 156 18.88 -0.45 -3.75
CA ARG A 156 19.28 0.01 -2.40
C ARG A 156 19.30 1.53 -2.21
N ALA A 157 19.44 2.30 -3.28
CA ALA A 157 19.45 3.76 -3.23
C ALA A 157 18.07 4.33 -2.86
N SER A 158 16.99 3.64 -3.22
CA SER A 158 15.61 4.05 -2.96
C SER A 158 15.17 3.70 -1.53
N ILE A 159 15.67 2.59 -0.99
CA ILE A 159 15.33 2.13 0.37
C ILE A 159 15.87 3.12 1.42
N PHE A 160 14.98 3.59 2.31
CA PHE A 160 15.31 4.51 3.39
C PHE A 160 16.46 4.00 4.28
N GLY A 161 17.39 4.90 4.63
CA GLY A 161 18.60 4.58 5.40
C GLY A 161 18.32 3.83 6.71
N TYR A 162 17.29 4.24 7.46
CA TYR A 162 16.93 3.59 8.72
C TYR A 162 16.39 2.16 8.55
N ILE A 163 15.77 1.85 7.40
CA ILE A 163 15.35 0.49 7.06
C ILE A 163 16.59 -0.33 6.71
N LYS A 164 17.48 0.21 5.87
CA LYS A 164 18.75 -0.43 5.51
C LYS A 164 19.58 -0.78 6.74
N ASP A 165 19.63 0.12 7.72
CA ASP A 165 20.39 -0.08 8.95
C ASP A 165 19.99 -1.32 9.74
N VAL A 166 18.72 -1.72 9.63
CA VAL A 166 18.16 -2.88 10.33
C VAL A 166 18.11 -4.12 9.42
N VAL A 167 17.61 -3.96 8.19
CA VAL A 167 17.27 -5.08 7.32
C VAL A 167 18.49 -5.62 6.57
N PHE A 168 19.36 -4.75 6.03
CA PHE A 168 20.47 -5.17 5.18
C PHE A 168 21.46 -6.12 5.87
N PRO A 169 21.83 -5.92 7.14
CA PRO A 169 22.65 -6.89 7.87
C PRO A 169 22.03 -8.29 7.94
N LEU A 170 20.70 -8.39 8.03
CA LEU A 170 19.99 -9.66 8.09
C LEU A 170 20.03 -10.39 6.75
N ILE A 171 19.99 -9.67 5.63
CA ILE A 171 20.00 -10.24 4.28
C ILE A 171 21.40 -10.31 3.64
N LYS A 172 22.43 -9.83 4.35
CA LYS A 172 23.84 -9.79 3.90
C LYS A 172 24.02 -8.99 2.61
N VAL A 173 23.41 -7.82 2.56
CA VAL A 173 23.55 -6.83 1.47
C VAL A 173 24.33 -5.63 2.01
N ASP A 174 25.26 -5.11 1.21
CA ASP A 174 26.03 -3.92 1.57
C ASP A 174 25.17 -2.65 1.47
N LYS A 175 25.47 -1.66 2.32
CA LYS A 175 24.71 -0.41 2.37
C LYS A 175 25.14 0.62 1.32
N GLU A 176 26.35 0.46 0.77
CA GLU A 176 27.02 1.35 -0.20
C GLU A 176 26.78 0.90 -1.65
#